data_AF-A0AAV4Q989-F1
#
_entry.id   AF-A0AAV4Q989-F1
#
_cell.length_a   1.000
_cell.length_b   1.000
_cell.length_c   1.000
_cell.angle_alpha   90.00
_cell.angle_beta   90.00
_cell.angle_gamma   90.00
#
_symmetry.space_group_name_H-M   'P 1'
#
loop_
_entity.id
_entity.type
_entity.pdbx_description
1 polymer ?
#
loop_
_entity_poly.entity_id
_entity_poly.type
_entity_poly.pdbx_seq_one_letter_code
_entity_poly.pdbx_strand_id
1 'polypeptide(L)'
;MSTLKQLASDEEKNFPMAAPVIRNDFYMDDVLSGAQILKEVKELQLQLATIYQREGMTVYKCFGNRTELSLNRNTILPNQLKRRRCEVLLAKSLSLDDVIPSDYDRHSPPKLSKGESSLPVNVSVHLWVIQIRSVDEVDMDFKMDVVVRQMWEDHRLLFPDDRSNKLILDASVTLQLSCDMNMKKYPHDSQTCGVSIISLMSPTSDMQLNWIHPESIRVSRLLNLPQFEVGNLSLSRCDTPLYGDVFSCIAAYFTLTRRSGYFVINIYIPTVLIVFMSMLTFWIPPEAVPARITMGVTSLLTIITKQYQSTMPSVSYIVALNIWLSSCIAFVFFSLLEYAVVISLVKKERITPTTQVSSQNTRRN
;
A
#
# COMPACT_ATOMS: atom_id res chain seq x y z
N MET A 1 58.36 -17.24 16.32
CA MET A 1 58.42 -16.38 15.12
C MET A 1 58.13 -17.16 13.82
N SER A 2 58.37 -18.48 13.76
CA SER A 2 58.04 -19.31 12.59
C SER A 2 56.55 -19.61 12.41
N THR A 3 55.75 -19.67 13.49
CA THR A 3 54.32 -20.02 13.44
C THR A 3 53.44 -18.95 12.78
N LEU A 4 53.72 -17.66 13.03
CA LEU A 4 52.89 -16.57 12.55
C LEU A 4 53.05 -16.30 11.04
N LYS A 5 54.28 -16.42 10.52
CA LYS A 5 54.56 -16.28 9.08
C LYS A 5 53.99 -17.44 8.27
N GLN A 6 53.94 -18.64 8.88
CA GLN A 6 53.33 -19.82 8.28
C GLN A 6 51.81 -19.68 8.20
N LEU A 7 51.17 -19.23 9.29
CA LEU A 7 49.74 -18.90 9.31
C LEU A 7 49.36 -17.84 8.26
N ALA A 8 50.15 -16.77 8.14
CA ALA A 8 49.92 -15.76 7.12
C ALA A 8 50.05 -16.30 5.69
N SER A 9 50.79 -17.38 5.48
CA SER A 9 50.91 -18.04 4.17
C SER A 9 49.71 -18.96 3.89
N ASP A 10 49.20 -19.65 4.92
CA ASP A 10 48.06 -20.56 4.80
C ASP A 10 46.73 -19.80 4.58
N GLU A 11 46.61 -18.61 5.16
CA GLU A 11 45.38 -17.80 5.16
C GLU A 11 45.40 -16.64 4.12
N GLU A 12 46.41 -16.60 3.23
CA GLU A 12 46.60 -15.54 2.22
C GLU A 12 45.37 -15.35 1.31
N LYS A 13 44.66 -16.44 1.00
CA LYS A 13 43.43 -16.37 0.18
C LYS A 13 42.26 -15.72 0.89
N ASN A 14 42.19 -15.84 2.22
CA ASN A 14 41.08 -15.30 3.02
C ASN A 14 41.35 -13.86 3.47
N PHE A 15 42.63 -13.48 3.62
CA PHE A 15 43.03 -12.17 4.12
C PHE A 15 44.14 -11.54 3.26
N PRO A 16 43.81 -11.08 2.05
CA PRO A 16 44.79 -10.65 1.05
C PRO A 16 45.56 -9.38 1.43
N MET A 17 45.03 -8.54 2.34
CA MET A 17 45.72 -7.33 2.79
C MET A 17 46.56 -7.57 4.06
N ALA A 18 46.12 -8.44 4.96
CA ALA A 18 46.82 -8.70 6.22
C ALA A 18 47.98 -9.71 6.08
N ALA A 19 47.83 -10.74 5.24
CA ALA A 19 48.85 -11.77 5.05
C ALA A 19 50.23 -11.26 4.58
N PRO A 20 50.34 -10.31 3.61
CA PRO A 20 51.63 -9.76 3.19
C PRO A 20 52.31 -8.95 4.29
N VAL A 21 51.51 -8.27 5.12
CA VAL A 21 52.00 -7.42 6.21
C VAL A 21 52.61 -8.26 7.34
N ILE A 22 52.00 -9.40 7.68
CA ILE A 22 52.51 -10.31 8.72
C ILE A 22 53.79 -11.05 8.27
N ARG A 23 53.96 -11.28 6.96
CA ARG A 23 55.09 -12.04 6.39
C ARG A 23 56.42 -11.31 6.55
N ASN A 24 56.38 -9.98 6.47
CA ASN A 24 57.53 -9.10 6.55
C ASN A 24 57.73 -8.59 7.99
N ASP A 25 58.97 -8.37 8.40
CA ASP A 25 59.27 -7.83 9.72
C ASP A 25 58.96 -6.32 9.72
N PHE A 26 57.80 -5.93 10.27
CA PHE A 26 57.36 -4.52 10.34
C PHE A 26 56.90 -4.15 11.75
N TYR A 27 57.02 -2.85 12.08
CA TYR A 27 56.48 -2.31 13.31
C TYR A 27 54.98 -2.00 13.14
N MET A 28 54.17 -2.33 14.16
CA MET A 28 52.71 -2.13 14.13
C MET A 28 52.31 -0.65 13.88
N ASP A 29 53.16 0.29 14.28
CA ASP A 29 52.95 1.72 14.02
C ASP A 29 53.08 2.06 12.52
N ASP A 30 53.92 1.35 11.77
CA ASP A 30 54.13 1.56 10.33
C ASP A 30 52.95 1.04 9.47
N VAL A 31 52.25 0.02 9.97
CA VAL A 31 51.04 -0.56 9.34
C VAL A 31 49.91 0.47 9.25
N LEU A 32 49.90 1.45 10.17
CA LEU A 32 48.88 2.49 10.26
C LEU A 32 49.26 3.77 9.51
N SER A 33 50.55 4.05 9.34
CA SER A 33 51.04 5.25 8.64
C SER A 33 51.26 5.05 7.13
N GLY A 34 51.36 3.80 6.65
CA GLY A 34 51.64 3.49 5.25
C GLY A 34 50.45 3.50 4.29
N ALA A 35 49.22 3.52 4.79
CA ALA A 35 48.02 3.44 3.95
C ALA A 35 47.50 4.84 3.57
N GLN A 36 47.25 5.05 2.28
CA GLN A 36 46.85 6.35 1.73
C GLN A 36 45.37 6.69 1.95
N ILE A 37 44.52 5.67 2.23
CA ILE A 37 43.05 5.81 2.31
C ILE A 37 42.52 5.20 3.62
N LEU A 38 41.68 5.95 4.35
CA LEU A 38 41.10 5.54 5.64
C LEU A 38 40.32 4.20 5.59
N LYS A 39 39.71 3.89 4.44
CA LYS A 39 38.98 2.64 4.21
C LYS A 39 39.90 1.42 4.20
N GLU A 40 41.06 1.52 3.55
CA GLU A 40 42.06 0.45 3.47
C GLU A 40 42.66 0.17 4.85
N VAL A 41 42.93 1.22 5.64
CA VAL A 41 43.37 1.10 7.04
C VAL A 41 42.37 0.30 7.87
N LYS A 42 41.07 0.64 7.78
CA LYS A 42 40.02 -0.03 8.56
C LYS A 42 39.85 -1.49 8.17
N GLU A 43 39.93 -1.79 6.87
CA GLU A 43 39.80 -3.15 6.35
C GLU A 43 41.00 -4.02 6.71
N LEU A 44 42.22 -3.46 6.63
CA LEU A 44 43.44 -4.11 7.10
C LEU A 44 43.40 -4.38 8.62
N GLN A 45 42.96 -3.41 9.43
CA GLN A 45 42.80 -3.58 10.88
C GLN A 45 41.82 -4.70 11.23
N LEU A 46 40.70 -4.79 10.51
CA LEU A 46 39.69 -5.83 10.71
C LEU A 46 40.23 -7.21 10.33
N GLN A 47 40.91 -7.33 9.19
CA GLN A 47 41.53 -8.59 8.76
C GLN A 47 42.60 -9.07 9.75
N LEU A 48 43.47 -8.17 10.22
CA LEU A 48 44.48 -8.48 11.23
C LEU A 48 43.81 -8.96 12.53
N ALA A 49 42.86 -8.20 13.08
CA ALA A 49 42.16 -8.58 14.31
C ALA A 49 41.51 -9.98 14.20
N THR A 50 40.95 -10.31 13.03
CA THR A 50 40.30 -11.59 12.76
C THR A 50 41.30 -12.75 12.71
N ILE A 51 42.45 -12.58 12.03
CA ILE A 51 43.51 -13.61 11.98
C ILE A 51 44.04 -13.90 13.39
N TYR A 52 44.35 -12.87 14.17
CA TYR A 52 44.91 -13.05 15.52
C TYR A 52 43.93 -13.71 16.49
N GLN A 53 42.63 -13.38 16.43
CA GLN A 53 41.62 -14.02 17.28
C GLN A 53 41.45 -15.50 17.01
N ARG A 54 41.62 -15.96 15.76
CA ARG A 54 41.45 -17.38 15.40
C ARG A 54 42.48 -18.30 16.07
N GLU A 55 43.63 -17.75 16.41
CA GLU A 55 44.70 -18.40 17.19
C GLU A 55 44.61 -18.10 18.70
N GLY A 56 43.51 -17.50 19.17
CA GLY A 56 43.30 -17.17 20.57
C GLY A 56 44.05 -15.92 21.07
N MET A 57 44.61 -15.10 20.17
CA MET A 57 45.27 -13.84 20.52
C MET A 57 44.29 -12.66 20.45
N THR A 58 44.17 -11.91 21.54
CA THR A 58 43.33 -10.70 21.60
C THR A 58 44.14 -9.46 21.18
N VAL A 59 43.64 -8.73 20.20
CA VAL A 59 44.29 -7.50 19.70
C VAL A 59 43.75 -6.28 20.43
N TYR A 60 44.65 -5.53 21.05
CA TYR A 60 44.33 -4.31 21.80
C TYR A 60 44.87 -3.08 21.06
N LYS A 61 44.05 -2.04 20.90
CA LYS A 61 44.50 -0.72 20.44
C LYS A 61 44.73 0.18 21.64
N CYS A 62 45.99 0.54 21.84
CA CYS A 62 46.39 1.44 22.92
C CYS A 62 46.49 2.87 22.40
N PHE A 63 45.74 3.80 22.98
CA PHE A 63 45.87 5.22 22.65
C PHE A 63 47.07 5.84 23.39
N GLY A 64 47.92 6.57 22.66
CA GLY A 64 48.98 7.40 23.25
C GLY A 64 48.38 8.66 23.86
N ASN A 65 48.82 9.05 25.07
CA ASN A 65 48.37 10.28 25.74
C ASN A 65 48.60 11.50 24.84
N ARG A 66 47.52 12.16 24.37
CA ARG A 66 47.55 13.61 24.20
C ARG A 66 47.38 14.23 25.58
N THR A 67 48.40 14.95 26.00
CA THR A 67 48.47 15.74 27.23
C THR A 67 47.45 16.87 27.19
N GLU A 68 46.42 16.83 28.05
CA GLU A 68 45.80 18.07 28.54
C GLU A 68 46.47 18.47 29.86
N LEU A 69 46.95 19.71 29.88
CA LEU A 69 47.58 20.35 31.02
C LEU A 69 46.61 20.47 32.20
N SER A 70 46.90 19.80 33.31
CA SER A 70 46.58 20.31 34.64
C SER A 70 47.61 19.81 35.64
N LEU A 71 48.54 20.69 35.99
CA LEU A 71 49.58 20.46 36.99
C LEU A 71 49.09 21.12 38.29
N ASN A 72 48.60 20.32 39.23
CA ASN A 72 48.72 20.67 40.64
C ASN A 72 49.20 19.46 41.45
N ARG A 73 50.52 19.42 41.61
CA ARG A 73 51.30 19.29 42.85
C ARG A 73 51.02 18.07 43.79
N ASN A 74 52.11 17.31 43.92
CA ASN A 74 52.55 16.48 45.07
C ASN A 74 51.97 15.07 45.25
N THR A 75 52.61 14.10 44.60
CA THR A 75 53.08 12.87 45.28
C THR A 75 54.04 12.12 44.34
N ILE A 76 55.30 12.02 44.74
CA ILE A 76 56.27 11.12 44.10
C ILE A 76 56.10 9.76 44.79
N LEU A 77 55.64 8.76 44.03
CA LEU A 77 55.88 7.35 44.31
C LEU A 77 56.55 6.76 43.06
N PRO A 78 57.76 6.19 43.13
CA PRO A 78 58.39 5.56 41.99
C PRO A 78 57.78 4.17 41.76
N ASN A 79 57.71 3.75 40.49
CA ASN A 79 57.33 2.41 40.02
C ASN A 79 55.83 2.05 39.92
N GLN A 80 55.04 2.85 39.19
CA GLN A 80 53.87 2.29 38.49
C GLN A 80 53.80 2.90 37.09
N LEU A 81 54.22 2.13 36.08
CA LEU A 81 53.90 2.40 34.68
C LEU A 81 52.37 2.55 34.57
N LYS A 82 51.91 3.79 34.38
CA LYS A 82 50.51 4.16 34.16
C LYS A 82 49.95 3.24 33.06
N ARG A 83 49.09 2.29 33.43
CA ARG A 83 48.46 1.35 32.47
C ARG A 83 47.86 2.16 31.32
N ARG A 84 48.35 1.94 30.10
CA ARG A 84 47.76 2.48 28.87
C ARG A 84 46.31 2.00 28.80
N ARG A 85 45.37 2.90 28.50
CA ARG A 85 43.97 2.54 28.26
C ARG A 85 43.92 1.91 26.86
N CYS A 86 43.93 0.59 26.81
CA CYS A 86 43.87 -0.16 25.56
C CYS A 86 42.47 -0.73 25.41
N GLU A 87 41.79 -0.37 24.33
CA GLU A 87 40.46 -0.87 24.00
C GLU A 87 40.57 -1.98 22.95
N VAL A 88 39.68 -2.97 23.03
CA VAL A 88 39.63 -4.07 22.08
C VAL A 88 39.13 -3.52 20.74
N LEU A 89 39.85 -3.80 19.64
CA LEU A 89 39.44 -3.47 18.28
C LEU A 89 38.29 -4.39 17.84
N LEU A 90 37.10 -4.17 18.38
CA LEU A 90 35.87 -4.71 17.83
C LEU A 90 34.99 -3.50 17.51
N ALA A 91 34.47 -3.46 16.30
CA ALA A 91 33.17 -2.82 16.08
C ALA A 91 32.16 -3.64 16.91
N LYS A 92 32.09 -3.35 18.21
CA LYS A 92 31.17 -4.01 19.13
C LYS A 92 29.78 -3.78 18.56
N SER A 93 29.06 -4.87 18.25
CA SER A 93 27.65 -4.77 17.90
C SER A 93 26.96 -4.04 19.06
N LEU A 94 26.46 -2.84 18.80
CA LEU A 94 25.81 -2.01 19.81
C LEU A 94 24.61 -2.79 20.35
N SER A 95 24.65 -3.15 21.63
CA SER A 95 23.51 -3.79 22.28
C SER A 95 22.48 -2.73 22.67
N LEU A 96 21.24 -3.14 22.88
CA LEU A 96 20.18 -2.22 23.27
C LEU A 96 20.49 -1.53 24.61
N ASP A 97 21.15 -2.25 25.51
CA ASP A 97 21.59 -1.76 26.83
C ASP A 97 22.68 -0.70 26.74
N ASP A 98 23.44 -0.65 25.63
CA ASP A 98 24.43 0.41 25.40
C ASP A 98 23.77 1.72 24.90
N VAL A 99 22.51 1.68 24.44
CA VAL A 99 21.80 2.81 23.81
C VAL A 99 20.76 3.45 24.73
N ILE A 100 20.08 2.63 25.55
CA ILE A 100 19.00 3.07 26.41
C ILE A 100 19.55 3.43 27.80
N PRO A 101 19.46 4.69 28.26
CA PRO A 101 19.80 5.06 29.63
C PRO A 101 18.96 4.30 30.66
N SER A 102 19.54 4.05 31.84
CA SER A 102 18.83 3.38 32.95
C SER A 102 17.59 4.13 33.46
N ASP A 103 17.56 5.44 33.26
CA ASP A 103 16.47 6.36 33.64
C ASP A 103 15.52 6.68 32.48
N TYR A 104 15.61 5.95 31.36
CA TYR A 104 14.78 6.18 30.19
C TYR A 104 13.30 5.87 30.46
N ASP A 105 12.46 6.91 30.40
CA ASP A 105 11.01 6.76 30.47
C ASP A 105 10.40 6.61 29.06
N ARG A 106 9.88 5.41 28.78
CA ARG A 106 9.20 5.08 27.53
C ARG A 106 7.78 5.65 27.40
N HIS A 107 7.18 6.10 28.51
CA HIS A 107 5.80 6.58 28.53
C HIS A 107 5.70 8.07 28.21
N SER A 108 6.80 8.81 28.34
CA SER A 108 6.88 10.21 27.93
C SER A 108 7.44 10.35 26.49
N PRO A 109 6.79 11.16 25.64
CA PRO A 109 7.33 11.46 24.31
C PRO A 109 8.61 12.29 24.41
N PRO A 110 9.58 12.13 23.50
CA PRO A 110 10.86 12.86 23.52
C PRO A 110 10.73 14.32 23.05
N LYS A 111 9.97 15.13 23.80
CA LYS A 111 9.76 16.55 23.47
C LYS A 111 11.08 17.32 23.54
N LEU A 112 11.26 18.28 22.63
CA LEU A 112 12.36 19.25 22.73
C LEU A 112 11.92 20.41 23.61
N SER A 113 12.69 20.70 24.66
CA SER A 113 12.50 21.92 25.45
C SER A 113 13.20 23.09 24.76
N LYS A 114 12.46 24.15 24.45
CA LYS A 114 13.01 25.39 23.88
C LYS A 114 12.56 26.56 24.76
N GLY A 115 13.33 26.85 25.81
CA GLY A 115 12.98 27.86 26.81
C GLY A 115 11.86 27.38 27.74
N GLU A 116 10.82 28.19 27.93
CA GLU A 116 9.64 27.84 28.75
C GLU A 116 8.61 26.95 28.02
N SER A 117 8.77 26.72 26.71
CA SER A 117 7.82 25.95 25.90
C SER A 117 8.44 24.66 25.34
N SER A 118 7.71 23.55 25.43
CA SER A 118 8.06 22.28 24.80
C SER A 118 7.47 22.17 23.40
N LEU A 119 8.27 21.74 22.42
CA LEU A 119 7.79 21.44 21.06
C LEU A 119 7.30 19.99 20.96
N PRO A 120 6.22 19.73 20.20
CA PRO A 120 5.76 18.36 19.96
C PRO A 120 6.79 17.55 19.17
N VAL A 121 6.77 16.24 19.39
CA VAL A 121 7.58 15.31 18.61
C VAL A 121 7.00 15.19 17.21
N ASN A 122 7.82 15.47 16.20
CA ASN A 122 7.41 15.33 14.81
C ASN A 122 7.66 13.90 14.34
N VAL A 123 6.58 13.15 14.09
CA VAL A 123 6.65 11.80 13.55
C VAL A 123 6.33 11.84 12.07
N SER A 124 7.35 11.61 11.25
CA SER A 124 7.23 11.53 9.79
C SER A 124 6.79 10.13 9.39
N VAL A 125 5.70 10.05 8.62
CA VAL A 125 5.10 8.79 8.16
C VAL A 125 5.29 8.65 6.66
N HIS A 126 5.69 7.45 6.26
CA HIS A 126 5.78 7.02 4.88
C HIS A 126 4.95 5.75 4.70
N LEU A 127 4.01 5.76 3.75
CA LEU A 127 3.14 4.62 3.47
C LEU A 127 3.57 3.93 2.18
N TRP A 128 4.02 2.69 2.26
CA TRP A 128 4.28 1.87 1.08
C TRP A 128 3.13 0.88 0.88
N VAL A 129 2.34 1.10 -0.18
CA VAL A 129 1.27 0.19 -0.58
C VAL A 129 1.87 -0.96 -1.38
N ILE A 130 1.84 -2.17 -0.79
CA ILE A 130 2.31 -3.39 -1.45
C ILE A 130 1.26 -3.84 -2.46
N GLN A 131 0.04 -4.07 -1.99
CA GLN A 131 -1.09 -4.45 -2.81
C GLN A 131 -2.43 -4.07 -2.18
N ILE A 132 -3.46 -3.91 -3.00
CA ILE A 132 -4.87 -3.88 -2.58
C ILE A 132 -5.42 -5.28 -2.87
N ARG A 133 -5.79 -5.99 -1.81
CA ARG A 133 -6.17 -7.40 -1.86
C ARG A 133 -7.57 -7.61 -2.41
N SER A 134 -8.53 -6.83 -1.92
CA SER A 134 -9.93 -6.90 -2.34
C SER A 134 -10.63 -5.58 -2.05
N VAL A 135 -11.66 -5.29 -2.84
CA VAL A 135 -12.60 -4.18 -2.62
C VAL A 135 -13.96 -4.86 -2.55
N ASP A 136 -14.65 -4.72 -1.43
CA ASP A 136 -15.97 -5.30 -1.20
C ASP A 136 -17.03 -4.21 -1.32
N GLU A 137 -17.85 -4.30 -2.37
CA GLU A 137 -18.93 -3.33 -2.59
C GLU A 137 -20.17 -3.58 -1.74
N VAL A 138 -20.31 -4.77 -1.16
CA VAL A 138 -21.43 -5.16 -0.31
C VAL A 138 -21.20 -4.66 1.09
N ASP A 139 -20.02 -4.96 1.63
CA ASP A 139 -19.63 -4.55 2.98
C ASP A 139 -19.06 -3.12 3.02
N MET A 140 -18.93 -2.46 1.86
CA MET A 140 -18.36 -1.11 1.72
C MET A 140 -16.98 -1.01 2.38
N ASP A 141 -16.13 -1.99 2.11
CA ASP A 141 -14.80 -2.08 2.67
C ASP A 141 -13.73 -2.39 1.62
N PHE A 142 -12.47 -2.19 1.99
CA PHE A 142 -11.36 -2.62 1.17
C PHE A 142 -10.21 -3.11 2.04
N LYS A 143 -9.49 -4.10 1.52
CA LYS A 143 -8.35 -4.74 2.19
C LYS A 143 -7.07 -4.41 1.46
N MET A 144 -6.04 -4.01 2.18
CA MET A 144 -4.74 -3.67 1.62
C MET A 144 -3.60 -4.13 2.50
N ASP A 145 -2.50 -4.53 1.86
CA ASP A 145 -1.26 -4.87 2.54
C ASP A 145 -0.30 -3.69 2.37
N VAL A 146 0.20 -3.15 3.48
CA VAL A 146 1.08 -1.99 3.51
C VAL A 146 2.29 -2.17 4.40
N VAL A 147 3.34 -1.43 4.08
CA VAL A 147 4.42 -1.14 5.03
C VAL A 147 4.27 0.30 5.49
N VAL A 148 4.04 0.49 6.78
CA VAL A 148 4.05 1.79 7.44
C VAL A 148 5.44 2.02 8.00
N ARG A 149 6.11 3.06 7.49
CA ARG A 149 7.39 3.53 8.01
C ARG A 149 7.17 4.79 8.82
N GLN A 150 7.59 4.77 10.08
CA GLN A 150 7.56 5.93 10.96
C GLN A 150 8.98 6.36 11.28
N MET A 151 9.21 7.67 11.29
CA MET A 151 10.52 8.25 11.56
C MET A 151 10.38 9.40 12.55
N TRP A 152 11.15 9.36 13.63
CA TRP A 152 11.22 10.44 14.62
C TRP A 152 12.63 10.52 15.19
N GLU A 153 12.90 11.59 15.92
CA GLU A 153 14.18 11.80 16.60
C GLU A 153 13.96 11.73 18.11
N ASP A 154 14.81 10.94 18.80
CA ASP A 154 14.80 10.86 20.26
C ASP A 154 16.19 11.23 20.80
N HIS A 155 16.30 12.44 21.35
CA HIS A 155 17.54 12.97 21.90
C HIS A 155 17.97 12.31 23.22
N ARG A 156 17.09 11.54 23.86
CA ARG A 156 17.37 10.84 25.12
C ARG A 156 18.16 9.55 24.91
N LEU A 157 18.27 9.08 23.67
CA LEU A 157 19.01 7.86 23.33
C LEU A 157 20.50 8.15 23.13
N LEU A 158 21.33 7.25 23.63
CA LEU A 158 22.78 7.38 23.59
C LEU A 158 23.35 6.64 22.38
N PHE A 159 23.37 7.32 21.24
CA PHE A 159 24.06 6.81 20.06
C PHE A 159 25.55 7.23 20.09
N PRO A 160 26.50 6.32 19.78
CA PRO A 160 27.91 6.70 19.60
C PRO A 160 28.04 7.75 18.50
N ASP A 161 28.98 8.69 18.65
CA ASP A 161 29.19 9.95 17.89
C ASP A 161 29.08 9.91 16.34
N ASP A 162 29.00 8.73 15.72
CA ASP A 162 28.90 8.52 14.28
C ASP A 162 27.46 8.18 13.80
N ARG A 163 26.45 8.22 14.70
CA ARG A 163 25.05 7.87 14.38
C ARG A 163 24.07 8.98 14.76
N SER A 164 23.10 9.25 13.88
CA SER A 164 22.01 10.20 14.15
C SER A 164 21.00 9.62 15.15
N ASN A 165 20.45 10.46 16.03
CA ASN A 165 19.37 10.13 16.98
C ASN A 165 17.99 9.84 16.33
N LYS A 166 18.00 9.50 15.04
CA LYS A 166 16.81 9.22 14.23
C LYS A 166 16.46 7.75 14.35
N LEU A 167 15.24 7.50 14.79
CA LEU A 167 14.63 6.18 14.83
C LEU A 167 13.76 5.99 13.59
N ILE A 168 13.82 4.77 13.04
CA ILE A 168 12.99 4.34 11.91
C ILE A 168 12.32 3.05 12.34
N LEU A 169 10.99 3.04 12.31
CA LEU A 169 10.17 1.85 12.59
C LEU A 169 9.43 1.46 11.31
N ASP A 170 9.72 0.26 10.81
CA ASP A 170 9.04 -0.32 9.67
C ASP A 170 8.09 -1.44 10.16
N ALA A 171 6.80 -1.31 9.86
CA ALA A 171 5.79 -2.30 10.21
C ALA A 171 5.01 -2.72 8.97
N SER A 172 4.98 -4.01 8.68
CA SER A 172 4.12 -4.59 7.64
C SER A 172 2.77 -4.97 8.24
N VAL A 173 1.68 -4.40 7.73
CA VAL A 173 0.33 -4.56 8.28
C VAL A 173 -0.68 -4.80 7.16
N THR A 174 -1.60 -5.73 7.38
CA THR A 174 -2.81 -5.89 6.55
C THR A 174 -3.93 -5.09 7.17
N LEU A 175 -4.47 -4.13 6.43
CA LEU A 175 -5.54 -3.25 6.86
C LEU A 175 -6.85 -3.66 6.19
N GLN A 176 -7.93 -3.71 6.96
CA GLN A 176 -9.31 -3.74 6.48
C GLN A 176 -9.95 -2.42 6.87
N LEU A 177 -10.35 -1.63 5.88
CA LEU A 177 -10.76 -0.25 6.06
C LEU A 177 -12.13 -0.04 5.42
N SER A 178 -12.99 0.69 6.12
CA SER A 178 -14.29 1.10 5.58
C SER A 178 -14.11 2.14 4.48
N CYS A 179 -14.86 1.99 3.40
CA CYS A 179 -14.91 2.93 2.28
C CYS A 179 -16.35 3.12 1.82
N ASP A 180 -16.91 4.29 2.11
CA ASP A 180 -18.26 4.65 1.68
C ASP A 180 -18.27 4.92 0.16
N MET A 181 -18.71 3.93 -0.61
CA MET A 181 -18.74 3.99 -2.07
C MET A 181 -20.08 4.53 -2.59
N ASN A 182 -20.02 5.40 -3.61
CA ASN A 182 -21.18 5.95 -4.27
C ASN A 182 -21.48 5.20 -5.58
N MET A 183 -22.47 4.31 -5.55
CA MET A 183 -22.82 3.42 -6.67
C MET A 183 -23.78 4.04 -7.69
N LYS A 184 -24.11 5.34 -7.61
CA LYS A 184 -25.08 5.97 -8.53
C LYS A 184 -24.72 5.78 -10.01
N LYS A 185 -23.42 5.82 -10.32
CA LYS A 185 -22.88 5.67 -11.68
C LYS A 185 -22.41 4.24 -12.00
N TYR A 186 -22.70 3.25 -11.15
CA TYR A 186 -22.25 1.88 -11.36
C TYR A 186 -22.75 1.34 -12.73
N PRO A 187 -21.89 0.64 -13.51
CA PRO A 187 -20.49 0.25 -13.25
C PRO A 187 -19.43 1.22 -13.83
N HIS A 188 -19.82 2.43 -14.23
CA HIS A 188 -18.92 3.46 -14.76
C HIS A 188 -18.59 4.50 -13.69
N ASP A 189 -18.22 4.01 -12.51
CA ASP A 189 -17.97 4.78 -11.30
C ASP A 189 -16.48 4.86 -10.93
N SER A 190 -16.15 5.92 -10.20
CA SER A 190 -14.86 6.09 -9.54
C SER A 190 -15.13 6.31 -8.05
N GLN A 191 -14.52 5.49 -7.21
CA GLN A 191 -14.65 5.51 -5.77
C GLN A 191 -13.41 6.13 -5.13
N THR A 192 -13.57 6.83 -4.01
CA THR A 192 -12.45 7.42 -3.27
C THR A 192 -12.36 6.77 -1.91
N CYS A 193 -11.37 5.89 -1.73
CA CYS A 193 -11.17 5.15 -0.50
C CYS A 193 -9.95 5.69 0.25
N GLY A 194 -10.08 5.87 1.55
CA GLY A 194 -9.06 6.52 2.38
C GLY A 194 -8.44 5.59 3.42
N VAL A 195 -7.14 5.76 3.67
CA VAL A 195 -6.46 5.29 4.87
C VAL A 195 -6.24 6.50 5.77
N SER A 196 -6.59 6.39 7.04
CA SER A 196 -6.24 7.40 8.04
C SER A 196 -5.37 6.80 9.14
N ILE A 197 -4.39 7.56 9.61
CA ILE A 197 -3.53 7.22 10.73
C ILE A 197 -3.70 8.34 11.75
N ILE A 198 -4.12 7.97 12.96
CA ILE A 198 -4.43 8.89 14.05
C ILE A 198 -3.59 8.55 15.29
N SER A 199 -3.17 9.58 16.01
CA SER A 199 -2.61 9.41 17.36
C SER A 199 -3.73 9.08 18.35
N LEU A 200 -3.62 7.95 19.06
CA LEU A 200 -4.66 7.51 19.99
C LEU A 200 -4.53 8.14 21.38
N MET A 201 -3.29 8.33 21.85
CA MET A 201 -3.01 8.66 23.26
C MET A 201 -2.36 10.03 23.44
N SER A 202 -1.65 10.53 22.43
CA SER A 202 -0.90 11.78 22.52
C SER A 202 -1.60 12.89 21.73
N PRO A 203 -1.92 14.03 22.36
CA PRO A 203 -2.48 15.17 21.66
C PRO A 203 -1.42 15.83 20.76
N THR A 204 -1.87 16.74 19.91
CA THR A 204 -1.03 17.46 18.93
C THR A 204 0.03 18.34 19.59
N SER A 205 -0.18 18.76 20.84
CA SER A 205 0.82 19.47 21.66
C SER A 205 2.05 18.60 21.99
N ASP A 206 1.88 17.28 21.94
CA ASP A 206 2.88 16.31 22.40
C ASP A 206 3.51 15.58 21.22
N MET A 207 2.69 15.23 20.23
CA MET A 207 3.10 14.49 19.05
C MET A 207 2.30 14.97 17.83
N GLN A 208 3.00 15.25 16.74
CA GLN A 208 2.40 15.63 15.48
C GLN A 208 2.78 14.64 14.38
N LEU A 209 1.78 14.12 13.67
CA LEU A 209 1.98 13.24 12.51
C LEU A 209 2.12 14.09 11.25
N ASN A 210 3.15 13.83 10.45
CA ASN A 210 3.38 14.49 9.17
C ASN A 210 3.72 13.46 8.09
N TRP A 211 3.28 13.71 6.85
CA TRP A 211 3.73 12.93 5.70
C TRP A 211 5.18 13.26 5.35
N ILE A 212 5.99 12.25 5.01
CA ILE A 212 7.35 12.53 4.51
C ILE A 212 7.29 13.13 3.10
N HIS A 213 8.00 14.22 2.82
CA HIS A 213 8.05 14.81 1.47
C HIS A 213 9.41 14.54 0.81
N PRO A 214 9.50 14.32 -0.52
CA PRO A 214 8.44 14.43 -1.53
C PRO A 214 7.63 13.14 -1.79
N GLU A 215 8.13 11.96 -1.39
CA GLU A 215 7.49 10.67 -1.68
C GLU A 215 6.76 10.13 -0.45
N SER A 216 5.66 10.77 -0.06
CA SER A 216 4.91 10.37 1.15
C SER A 216 4.32 8.96 1.05
N ILE A 217 3.95 8.58 -0.17
CA ILE A 217 3.33 7.29 -0.47
C ILE A 217 3.97 6.71 -1.72
N ARG A 218 4.41 5.46 -1.60
CA ARG A 218 4.86 4.67 -2.73
C ARG A 218 3.83 3.59 -2.99
N VAL A 219 3.37 3.47 -4.23
CA VAL A 219 2.50 2.37 -4.66
C VAL A 219 3.34 1.40 -5.49
N SER A 220 3.27 0.11 -5.18
CA SER A 220 4.00 -0.91 -5.94
C SER A 220 3.57 -0.89 -7.42
N ARG A 221 4.55 -0.91 -8.34
CA ARG A 221 4.29 -0.97 -9.79
C ARG A 221 3.65 -2.28 -10.25
N LEU A 222 3.69 -3.30 -9.39
CA LEU A 222 3.09 -4.61 -9.63
C LEU A 222 1.62 -4.67 -9.20
N LEU A 223 1.07 -3.57 -8.66
CA LEU A 223 -0.32 -3.49 -8.27
C LEU A 223 -1.21 -3.44 -9.52
N ASN A 224 -1.85 -4.56 -9.84
CA ASN A 224 -2.89 -4.62 -10.87
C ASN A 224 -4.12 -5.34 -10.32
N LEU A 225 -5.18 -4.59 -10.03
CA LEU A 225 -6.46 -5.19 -9.65
C LEU A 225 -7.21 -5.61 -10.93
N PRO A 226 -7.87 -6.79 -10.92
CA PRO A 226 -8.62 -7.25 -12.07
C PRO A 226 -9.87 -6.41 -12.36
N GLN A 227 -10.49 -5.83 -11.33
CA GLN A 227 -11.76 -5.09 -11.45
C GLN A 227 -11.60 -3.56 -11.39
N PHE A 228 -10.53 -3.07 -10.79
CA PHE A 228 -10.30 -1.64 -10.56
C PHE A 228 -8.94 -1.21 -11.09
N GLU A 229 -8.83 0.07 -11.39
CA GLU A 229 -7.60 0.76 -11.69
C GLU A 229 -7.36 1.82 -10.61
N VAL A 230 -6.15 1.85 -10.07
CA VAL A 230 -5.76 2.85 -9.07
C VAL A 230 -5.36 4.12 -9.82
N GLY A 231 -6.14 5.18 -9.60
CA GLY A 231 -5.92 6.51 -10.16
C GLY A 231 -5.09 7.40 -9.25
N ASN A 232 -5.48 8.67 -9.18
CA ASN A 232 -4.74 9.67 -8.43
C ASN A 232 -4.76 9.42 -6.92
N LEU A 233 -3.68 9.87 -6.27
CA LEU A 233 -3.51 9.89 -4.84
C LEU A 233 -3.66 11.33 -4.32
N SER A 234 -4.44 11.52 -3.26
CA SER A 234 -4.53 12.79 -2.56
C SER A 234 -4.23 12.62 -1.07
N LEU A 235 -3.38 13.49 -0.53
CA LEU A 235 -3.03 13.54 0.88
C LEU A 235 -3.85 14.64 1.56
N SER A 236 -4.36 14.36 2.75
CA SER A 236 -5.07 15.34 3.56
C SER A 236 -4.72 15.19 5.04
N ARG A 237 -5.02 16.22 5.82
CA ARG A 237 -5.06 16.16 7.29
C ARG A 237 -6.49 15.99 7.77
N CYS A 238 -6.64 15.29 8.89
CA CYS A 238 -7.93 14.94 9.48
C CYS A 238 -7.94 15.18 11.00
N ASP A 239 -7.15 16.12 11.50
CA ASP A 239 -7.00 16.39 12.94
C ASP A 239 -8.37 16.57 13.61
N THR A 240 -8.65 15.80 14.66
CA THR A 240 -9.96 15.77 15.32
C THR A 240 -9.87 16.27 16.76
N PRO A 241 -10.74 17.21 17.19
CA PRO A 241 -10.85 17.59 18.60
C PRO A 241 -11.59 16.50 19.39
N LEU A 242 -11.00 16.02 20.48
CA LEU A 242 -11.56 15.00 21.35
C LEU A 242 -11.22 15.33 22.82
N TYR A 243 -12.22 15.30 23.71
CA TYR A 243 -12.07 15.57 25.15
C TYR A 243 -11.42 16.93 25.50
N GLY A 244 -11.52 17.93 24.63
CA GLY A 244 -10.94 19.26 24.85
C GLY A 244 -9.52 19.43 24.27
N ASP A 245 -8.89 18.34 23.84
CA ASP A 245 -7.61 18.34 23.15
C ASP A 245 -7.79 18.06 21.64
N VAL A 246 -6.75 18.31 20.84
CA VAL A 246 -6.75 18.02 19.40
C VAL A 246 -5.78 16.88 19.12
N PHE A 247 -6.24 15.82 18.46
CA PHE A 247 -5.41 14.67 18.09
C PHE A 247 -4.99 14.74 16.63
N SER A 248 -3.69 14.54 16.39
CA SER A 248 -3.12 14.63 15.04
C SER A 248 -3.53 13.41 14.21
N CYS A 249 -3.99 13.66 12.98
CA CYS A 249 -4.46 12.67 12.03
C CYS A 249 -4.03 13.03 10.61
N ILE A 250 -3.47 12.05 9.92
CA ILE A 250 -3.10 12.13 8.51
C ILE A 250 -3.89 11.12 7.70
N ALA A 251 -4.40 11.54 6.54
CA ALA A 251 -5.19 10.69 5.66
C ALA A 251 -4.61 10.67 4.24
N ALA A 252 -4.75 9.52 3.60
CA ALA A 252 -4.36 9.26 2.23
C ALA A 252 -5.56 8.67 1.48
N TYR A 253 -5.99 9.33 0.42
CA TYR A 253 -7.13 8.89 -0.39
C TYR A 253 -6.66 8.39 -1.76
N PHE A 254 -7.17 7.24 -2.14
CA PHE A 254 -6.93 6.56 -3.42
C PHE A 254 -8.20 6.63 -4.25
N THR A 255 -8.10 7.12 -5.48
CA THR A 255 -9.20 7.03 -6.43
C THR A 255 -9.17 5.66 -7.11
N LEU A 256 -10.17 4.82 -6.89
CA LEU A 256 -10.35 3.52 -7.52
C LEU A 256 -11.37 3.65 -8.65
N THR A 257 -10.93 3.50 -9.90
CA THR A 257 -11.82 3.57 -11.08
C THR A 257 -12.16 2.16 -11.54
N ARG A 258 -13.45 1.87 -11.72
CA ARG A 258 -13.90 0.54 -12.13
C ARG A 258 -13.62 0.29 -13.62
N ARG A 259 -13.09 -0.90 -13.93
CA ARG A 259 -12.90 -1.35 -15.32
C ARG A 259 -14.24 -1.81 -15.90
N SER A 260 -14.77 -1.07 -16.88
CA SER A 260 -16.11 -1.34 -17.43
C SER A 260 -16.17 -2.46 -18.49
N GLY A 261 -15.03 -2.96 -18.98
CA GLY A 261 -14.97 -3.92 -20.10
C GLY A 261 -15.77 -5.20 -19.86
N TYR A 262 -15.74 -5.73 -18.63
CA TYR A 262 -16.53 -6.91 -18.25
C TYR A 262 -18.04 -6.66 -18.41
N PHE A 263 -18.52 -5.50 -17.96
CA PHE A 263 -19.93 -5.13 -18.02
C PHE A 263 -20.40 -4.88 -19.46
N VAL A 264 -19.53 -4.32 -20.30
CA VAL A 264 -19.80 -4.14 -21.74
C VAL A 264 -20.06 -5.49 -22.42
N ILE A 265 -19.18 -6.46 -22.23
CA ILE A 265 -19.25 -7.75 -22.91
C ILE A 265 -20.37 -8.63 -22.35
N ASN A 266 -20.56 -8.66 -21.03
CA ASN A 266 -21.46 -9.63 -20.40
C ASN A 266 -22.86 -9.09 -20.08
N ILE A 267 -23.04 -7.76 -20.05
CA ILE A 267 -24.33 -7.13 -19.72
C ILE A 267 -24.84 -6.27 -20.86
N TYR A 268 -24.09 -5.25 -21.29
CA TYR A 268 -24.58 -4.30 -22.29
C TYR A 268 -24.80 -4.96 -23.66
N ILE A 269 -23.80 -5.66 -24.21
CA ILE A 269 -23.94 -6.31 -25.53
C ILE A 269 -25.10 -7.32 -25.56
N PRO A 270 -25.21 -8.29 -24.63
CA PRO A 270 -26.31 -9.26 -24.65
C PRO A 270 -27.69 -8.61 -24.50
N THR A 271 -27.83 -7.60 -23.64
CA THR A 271 -29.13 -6.92 -23.44
C THR A 271 -29.58 -6.14 -24.67
N VAL A 272 -28.64 -5.49 -25.37
CA VAL A 272 -28.91 -4.85 -26.66
C VAL A 272 -29.37 -5.89 -27.70
N LEU A 273 -28.67 -7.02 -27.80
CA LEU A 273 -29.05 -8.10 -28.73
C LEU A 273 -30.44 -8.66 -28.42
N ILE A 274 -30.80 -8.81 -27.15
CA ILE A 274 -32.14 -9.27 -26.73
C ILE A 274 -33.22 -8.26 -27.18
N VAL A 275 -32.99 -6.97 -27.00
CA VAL A 275 -33.92 -5.92 -27.48
C VAL A 275 -34.04 -5.95 -29.01
N PHE A 276 -32.94 -6.15 -29.74
CA PHE A 276 -33.02 -6.32 -31.20
C PHE A 276 -33.82 -7.57 -31.59
N MET A 277 -33.63 -8.69 -30.90
CA MET A 277 -34.41 -9.92 -31.14
C MET A 277 -35.89 -9.71 -30.88
N SER A 278 -36.27 -8.93 -29.86
CA SER A 278 -37.69 -8.60 -29.64
C SER A 278 -38.26 -7.74 -30.76
N MET A 279 -37.47 -6.83 -31.35
CA MET A 279 -37.91 -6.03 -32.50
C MET A 279 -38.02 -6.84 -33.80
N LEU A 280 -37.22 -7.90 -33.98
CA LEU A 280 -37.33 -8.78 -35.15
C LEU A 280 -38.70 -9.48 -35.24
N THR A 281 -39.43 -9.58 -34.12
CA THR A 281 -40.78 -10.14 -34.12
C THR A 281 -41.75 -9.37 -35.00
N PHE A 282 -41.51 -8.09 -35.28
CA PHE A 282 -42.36 -7.27 -36.17
C PHE A 282 -42.39 -7.78 -37.61
N TRP A 283 -41.32 -8.43 -38.07
CA TRP A 283 -41.22 -8.97 -39.44
C TRP A 283 -41.87 -10.35 -39.59
N ILE A 284 -42.20 -11.03 -38.50
CA ILE A 284 -42.78 -12.38 -38.54
C ILE A 284 -44.27 -12.26 -38.86
N PRO A 285 -44.87 -13.03 -39.78
CA PRO A 285 -46.32 -12.93 -40.02
C PRO A 285 -47.17 -13.15 -38.74
N PRO A 286 -48.29 -12.42 -38.54
CA PRO A 286 -49.11 -12.50 -37.32
C PRO A 286 -49.77 -13.88 -37.11
N GLU A 287 -49.81 -14.73 -38.14
CA GLU A 287 -50.31 -16.10 -38.07
C GLU A 287 -49.40 -17.00 -37.21
N ALA A 288 -48.11 -16.67 -37.09
CA ALA A 288 -47.12 -17.44 -36.33
C ALA A 288 -47.11 -17.09 -34.83
N VAL A 289 -48.28 -17.21 -34.19
CA VAL A 289 -48.52 -16.95 -32.75
C VAL A 289 -47.45 -17.53 -31.81
N PRO A 290 -47.10 -18.84 -31.87
CA PRO A 290 -46.17 -19.43 -30.91
C PRO A 290 -44.76 -18.82 -31.00
N ALA A 291 -44.30 -18.46 -32.20
CA ALA A 291 -42.96 -17.90 -32.38
C ALA A 291 -42.83 -16.51 -31.72
N ARG A 292 -43.81 -15.63 -31.94
CA ARG A 292 -43.78 -14.24 -31.44
C ARG A 292 -43.90 -14.17 -29.91
N ILE A 293 -44.83 -14.91 -29.31
CA ILE A 293 -45.03 -14.92 -27.85
C ILE A 293 -43.80 -15.49 -27.14
N THR A 294 -43.29 -16.62 -27.62
CA THR A 294 -42.12 -17.25 -27.01
C THR A 294 -40.92 -16.32 -27.04
N MET A 295 -40.61 -15.67 -28.18
CA MET A 295 -39.48 -14.73 -28.28
C MET A 295 -39.62 -13.52 -27.33
N GLY A 296 -40.79 -12.91 -27.24
CA GLY A 296 -40.99 -11.76 -26.35
C GLY A 296 -40.96 -12.12 -24.86
N VAL A 297 -41.62 -13.21 -24.44
CA VAL A 297 -41.63 -13.65 -23.03
C VAL A 297 -40.26 -14.17 -22.58
N THR A 298 -39.57 -14.93 -23.43
CA THR A 298 -38.19 -15.38 -23.13
C THR A 298 -37.21 -14.22 -23.02
N SER A 299 -37.34 -13.21 -23.89
CA SER A 299 -36.56 -11.98 -23.80
C SER A 299 -36.79 -11.24 -22.48
N LEU A 300 -38.05 -11.08 -22.08
CA LEU A 300 -38.43 -10.44 -20.81
C LEU A 300 -37.88 -11.21 -19.60
N LEU A 301 -38.09 -12.53 -19.58
CA LEU A 301 -37.57 -13.41 -18.54
C LEU A 301 -36.04 -13.34 -18.47
N THR A 302 -35.36 -13.28 -19.61
CA THR A 302 -33.89 -13.20 -19.65
C THR A 302 -33.38 -11.91 -19.04
N ILE A 303 -33.98 -10.75 -19.36
CA ILE A 303 -33.54 -9.46 -18.80
C ILE A 303 -33.84 -9.38 -17.29
N ILE A 304 -35.02 -9.83 -16.85
CA ILE A 304 -35.38 -9.87 -15.42
C ILE A 304 -34.42 -10.81 -14.66
N THR A 305 -34.12 -11.97 -15.25
CA THR A 305 -33.16 -12.92 -14.66
C THR A 305 -31.77 -12.27 -14.56
N LYS A 306 -31.33 -11.52 -15.58
CA LYS A 306 -30.06 -10.78 -15.51
C LYS A 306 -30.05 -9.69 -14.45
N GLN A 307 -31.16 -8.97 -14.26
CA GLN A 307 -31.29 -7.96 -13.21
C GLN A 307 -31.18 -8.59 -11.81
N TYR A 308 -31.79 -9.75 -11.59
CA TYR A 308 -31.73 -10.46 -10.30
C TYR A 308 -30.37 -11.14 -10.06
N GLN A 309 -29.72 -11.65 -11.10
CA GLN A 309 -28.41 -12.32 -11.01
C GLN A 309 -27.23 -11.34 -10.93
N SER A 310 -27.45 -10.06 -11.17
CA SER A 310 -26.37 -9.07 -11.09
C SER A 310 -25.89 -9.01 -9.63
N THR A 311 -24.61 -9.33 -9.41
CA THR A 311 -23.96 -9.42 -8.09
C THR A 311 -23.73 -8.05 -7.44
N MET A 312 -24.57 -7.05 -7.76
CA MET A 312 -24.44 -5.71 -7.22
C MET A 312 -25.02 -5.69 -5.79
N PRO A 313 -24.39 -4.98 -4.84
CA PRO A 313 -24.95 -4.78 -3.52
C PRO A 313 -26.35 -4.18 -3.55
N SER A 314 -27.19 -4.57 -2.60
CA SER A 314 -28.54 -4.04 -2.43
C SER A 314 -28.47 -2.60 -1.87
N VAL A 315 -28.32 -1.64 -2.78
CA VAL A 315 -28.42 -0.21 -2.45
C VAL A 315 -29.87 0.26 -2.59
N SER A 316 -30.29 1.19 -1.72
CA SER A 316 -31.67 1.70 -1.69
C SER A 316 -31.98 2.74 -2.77
N TYR A 317 -30.96 3.31 -3.40
CA TYR A 317 -31.09 4.36 -4.41
C TYR A 317 -30.99 3.82 -5.83
N ILE A 318 -31.45 4.63 -6.79
CA ILE A 318 -31.42 4.30 -8.21
C ILE A 318 -29.98 4.33 -8.74
N VAL A 319 -29.60 3.24 -9.41
CA VAL A 319 -28.28 3.05 -10.04
C VAL A 319 -28.42 3.13 -11.56
N ALA A 320 -27.39 3.65 -12.24
CA ALA A 320 -27.37 3.78 -13.70
C ALA A 320 -27.65 2.46 -14.44
N LEU A 321 -27.10 1.34 -13.97
CA LEU A 321 -27.39 0.01 -14.54
C LEU A 321 -28.89 -0.37 -14.43
N ASN A 322 -29.56 -0.02 -13.33
CA ASN A 322 -31.00 -0.28 -13.17
C ASN A 322 -31.82 0.54 -14.16
N ILE A 323 -31.41 1.77 -14.46
CA ILE A 323 -32.07 2.61 -15.48
C ILE A 323 -31.91 1.98 -16.86
N TRP A 324 -30.71 1.49 -17.19
CA TRP A 324 -30.44 0.79 -18.44
C TRP A 324 -31.32 -0.46 -18.61
N LEU A 325 -31.30 -1.36 -17.62
CA LEU A 325 -32.07 -2.60 -17.66
C LEU A 325 -33.58 -2.33 -17.70
N SER A 326 -34.06 -1.35 -16.93
CA SER A 326 -35.48 -0.94 -16.96
C SER A 326 -35.88 -0.40 -18.33
N SER A 327 -34.99 0.34 -19.00
CA SER A 327 -35.22 0.82 -20.37
C SER A 327 -35.33 -0.35 -21.36
N CYS A 328 -34.43 -1.33 -21.29
CA CYS A 328 -34.49 -2.54 -22.12
C CYS A 328 -35.78 -3.34 -21.87
N ILE A 329 -36.19 -3.51 -20.60
CA ILE A 329 -37.45 -4.17 -20.24
C ILE A 329 -38.65 -3.44 -20.85
N ALA A 330 -38.68 -2.10 -20.77
CA ALA A 330 -39.75 -1.31 -21.35
C ALA A 330 -39.87 -1.52 -22.87
N PHE A 331 -38.75 -1.55 -23.61
CA PHE A 331 -38.76 -1.83 -25.06
C PHE A 331 -39.33 -3.22 -25.39
N VAL A 332 -38.90 -4.26 -24.65
CA VAL A 332 -39.43 -5.62 -24.84
C VAL A 332 -40.92 -5.66 -24.48
N PHE A 333 -41.34 -5.00 -23.41
CA PHE A 333 -42.75 -4.92 -23.02
C PHE A 333 -43.61 -4.25 -24.10
N PHE A 334 -43.16 -3.14 -24.68
CA PHE A 334 -43.88 -2.49 -25.78
C PHE A 334 -43.95 -3.35 -27.04
N SER A 335 -42.93 -4.16 -27.33
CA SER A 335 -43.00 -5.14 -28.44
C SER A 335 -44.05 -6.22 -28.21
N LEU A 336 -44.22 -6.69 -26.96
CA LEU A 336 -45.28 -7.63 -26.60
C LEU A 336 -46.68 -6.98 -26.67
N LEU A 337 -46.78 -5.71 -26.27
CA LEU A 337 -48.04 -4.96 -26.33
C LEU A 337 -48.47 -4.73 -27.78
N GLU A 338 -47.54 -4.38 -28.68
CA GLU A 338 -47.80 -4.27 -30.12
C GLU A 338 -48.40 -5.56 -30.66
N TYR A 339 -47.80 -6.70 -30.35
CA TYR A 339 -48.31 -7.98 -30.79
C TYR A 339 -49.72 -8.28 -30.25
N ALA A 340 -49.99 -7.95 -28.98
CA ALA A 340 -51.31 -8.10 -28.37
C ALA A 340 -52.38 -7.23 -29.06
N VAL A 341 -52.00 -6.06 -29.56
CA VAL A 341 -52.86 -5.19 -30.37
C VAL A 341 -53.10 -5.78 -31.76
N VAL A 342 -52.05 -6.22 -32.45
CA VAL A 342 -52.16 -6.82 -33.80
C VAL A 342 -53.08 -8.03 -33.80
N ILE A 343 -52.92 -8.96 -32.86
CA ILE A 343 -53.77 -10.16 -32.81
C ILE A 343 -55.23 -9.82 -32.50
N SER A 344 -55.47 -8.80 -31.67
CA SER A 344 -56.81 -8.30 -31.36
C SER A 344 -57.49 -7.71 -32.60
N LEU A 345 -56.75 -6.96 -33.43
CA LEU A 345 -57.24 -6.38 -34.68
C LEU A 345 -57.51 -7.47 -35.74
N VAL A 346 -56.57 -8.40 -35.94
CA VAL A 346 -56.73 -9.53 -36.87
C VAL A 346 -57.93 -10.39 -36.48
N LYS A 347 -58.14 -10.63 -35.18
CA LYS A 347 -59.31 -11.36 -34.68
C LYS A 347 -60.61 -10.61 -34.96
N LYS A 348 -60.64 -9.27 -34.80
CA LYS A 348 -61.81 -8.44 -35.09
C LYS A 348 -62.18 -8.45 -36.57
N GLU A 349 -61.20 -8.41 -37.47
CA GLU A 349 -61.43 -8.51 -38.91
C GLU A 349 -62.01 -9.87 -39.32
N ARG A 350 -61.49 -10.98 -38.77
CA ARG A 350 -62.06 -12.32 -39.06
C ARG A 350 -63.52 -12.49 -38.59
N ILE A 351 -63.96 -11.74 -37.57
CA ILE A 351 -65.32 -11.82 -37.03
C ILE A 351 -66.32 -10.99 -37.86
N THR A 352 -65.85 -10.06 -38.72
CA THR A 352 -66.71 -9.23 -39.58
C THR A 352 -66.81 -9.88 -40.97
N PRO A 353 -67.86 -10.66 -41.30
CA PRO A 353 -67.93 -11.34 -42.59
C PRO A 353 -68.26 -10.31 -43.67
N THR A 354 -67.51 -10.36 -44.77
CA THR A 354 -67.74 -9.61 -46.00
C THR A 354 -69.20 -9.73 -46.45
N THR A 355 -70.00 -8.70 -46.18
CA THR A 355 -71.36 -8.58 -46.74
C THR A 355 -71.28 -7.71 -47.99
N GLN A 356 -70.69 -8.22 -49.08
CA GLN A 356 -70.63 -7.62 -50.42
C GLN A 356 -70.25 -8.72 -51.43
N VAL A 357 -70.92 -9.04 -52.53
CA VAL A 357 -72.15 -8.60 -53.23
C VAL A 357 -72.65 -9.82 -54.00
N SER A 358 -73.87 -10.29 -53.74
CA SER A 358 -74.60 -11.20 -54.63
C SER A 358 -75.93 -10.55 -55.02
N SER A 359 -75.93 -9.69 -56.04
CA SER A 359 -77.12 -9.38 -56.84
C SER A 359 -76.79 -8.34 -57.90
N GLN A 360 -76.58 -8.80 -59.13
CA GLN A 360 -77.25 -8.29 -60.33
C GLN A 360 -76.66 -8.99 -61.54
N ASN A 361 -77.18 -10.19 -61.83
CA ASN A 361 -77.30 -10.66 -63.20
C ASN A 361 -78.60 -11.44 -63.31
N THR A 362 -79.69 -10.68 -63.31
CA THR A 362 -80.99 -11.16 -63.76
C THR A 362 -81.66 -10.00 -64.47
N ARG A 363 -82.07 -10.25 -65.73
CA ARG A 363 -82.78 -9.38 -66.69
C ARG A 363 -81.90 -8.60 -67.68
N ARG A 364 -81.62 -9.24 -68.82
CA ARG A 364 -82.11 -8.74 -70.11
C ARG A 364 -82.53 -9.93 -70.97
N ASN A 365 -83.82 -9.95 -71.27
CA ASN A 365 -84.42 -10.65 -72.40
C ASN A 365 -83.88 -10.09 -73.72
#